data_AF-A0A4U5N9Q3-F1
#
_entry.id   AF-A0A4U5N9Q3-F1
#
_cell.length_a   1.000
_cell.length_b   1.000
_cell.length_c   1.000
_cell.angle_alpha   90.00
_cell.angle_beta   90.00
_cell.angle_gamma   90.00
#
_symmetry.space_group_name_H-M   'P 1'
#
loop_
_entity.id
_entity.type
_entity.pdbx_description
1 polymer ?
#
loop_
_entity_poly.entity_id
_entity_poly.type
_entity_poly.pdbx_seq_one_letter_code
_entity_poly.pdbx_strand_id
1 'polypeptide(L)'
;MPDRLYDLSASRYGSQDELKSLIGDLKQKGIKCLADIVINHRTAEKQDERGIWSIFEGDDFEPAPDIDHLNPRFYDHFFDWGLKEEIGKLATIRKNYGIGSASTVNILASDADLYVAAINDNLIMKIGPKTDLGNLIPSNFQVATSGTDHCVWVKM
;
A
#
# COMPACT_ATOMS: atom_id res chain seq x y z
N MET A 1 -4.32 17.30 -8.84
CA MET A 1 -3.05 17.18 -8.08
C MET A 1 -2.11 18.25 -8.63
N PRO A 2 -0.92 18.51 -8.06
CA PRO A 2 0.05 19.35 -8.75
C PRO A 2 0.43 18.65 -10.05
N ASP A 3 0.14 19.27 -11.18
CA ASP A 3 0.47 18.70 -12.49
C ASP A 3 1.97 18.91 -12.77
N ARG A 4 2.60 19.89 -12.09
CA ARG A 4 4.03 20.20 -12.16
C ARG A 4 4.71 20.02 -10.81
N LEU A 5 5.77 19.23 -10.78
CA LEU A 5 6.65 19.06 -9.62
C LEU A 5 7.29 20.42 -9.25
N TYR A 6 7.17 20.83 -7.98
CA TYR A 6 7.61 22.14 -7.42
C TYR A 6 6.82 23.39 -7.83
N ASP A 7 5.80 23.29 -8.68
CA ASP A 7 4.84 24.39 -8.85
C ASP A 7 3.78 24.33 -7.75
N LEU A 8 4.15 24.84 -6.58
CA LEU A 8 3.27 24.94 -5.42
C LEU A 8 2.19 26.02 -5.60
N SER A 9 2.24 26.81 -6.68
CA SER A 9 1.28 27.87 -6.96
C SER A 9 0.12 27.41 -7.86
N ALA A 10 0.34 26.36 -8.65
CA ALA A 10 -0.67 25.75 -9.51
C ALA A 10 -1.56 24.71 -8.82
N SER A 11 -1.33 24.44 -7.52
CA SER A 11 -2.09 23.44 -6.76
C SER A 11 -3.52 23.89 -6.47
N ARG A 12 -4.48 22.97 -6.63
CA ARG A 12 -5.88 23.16 -6.19
C ARG A 12 -6.05 23.20 -4.66
N TYR A 13 -4.99 22.92 -3.90
CA TYR A 13 -5.01 22.78 -2.44
C TYR A 13 -4.35 23.95 -1.71
N GLY A 14 -4.05 25.04 -2.42
CA GLY A 14 -3.43 26.24 -1.87
C GLY A 14 -1.98 26.41 -2.31
N SER A 15 -1.48 27.62 -2.08
CA SER A 15 -0.17 28.11 -2.45
C SER A 15 0.90 27.81 -1.40
N GLN A 16 2.16 27.96 -1.79
CA GLN A 16 3.30 27.91 -0.87
C GLN A 16 3.18 28.91 0.29
N ASP A 17 2.61 30.09 0.04
CA ASP A 17 2.49 31.13 1.06
C ASP A 17 1.37 30.83 2.05
N GLU A 18 0.25 30.26 1.59
CA GLU A 18 -0.81 29.73 2.45
C GLU A 18 -0.29 28.58 3.34
N LEU A 19 0.55 27.70 2.79
CA LEU A 19 1.21 26.64 3.56
C LEU A 19 2.14 27.20 4.64
N LYS A 20 2.98 28.20 4.31
CA LYS A 20 3.85 28.87 5.30
C LYS A 20 3.03 29.54 6.40
N SER A 21 1.90 30.18 6.04
CA SER A 21 1.00 30.80 7.02
C SER A 21 0.42 29.76 7.98
N LEU A 22 -0.09 28.64 7.45
CA LEU A 22 -0.64 27.54 8.26
C LEU A 22 0.40 26.97 9.23
N ILE A 23 1.63 26.75 8.76
CA ILE A 23 2.74 26.27 9.63
C ILE A 23 3.02 27.28 10.75
N GLY A 24 2.96 28.58 10.45
CA GLY A 24 3.08 29.64 11.44
C GLY A 24 2.02 29.54 12.53
N ASP A 25 0.75 29.36 12.16
CA ASP A 25 -0.36 29.24 13.09
C ASP A 25 -0.28 27.98 13.97
N LEU A 26 0.15 26.85 13.38
CA LEU A 26 0.39 25.61 14.11
C LEU A 26 1.50 25.78 15.15
N LYS A 27 2.61 26.44 14.79
CA LYS A 27 3.71 26.74 15.71
C LYS A 27 3.26 27.64 16.87
N GLN A 28 2.44 28.67 16.61
CA GLN A 28 1.88 29.53 17.66
C GLN A 28 1.04 28.76 18.68
N LYS A 29 0.38 27.67 18.25
CA LYS A 29 -0.39 26.77 19.11
C LYS A 29 0.47 25.67 19.76
N GLY A 30 1.80 25.75 19.65
CA GLY A 30 2.72 24.76 20.22
C GLY A 30 2.78 23.43 19.46
N ILE A 31 2.17 23.37 18.26
CA ILE A 31 2.14 22.17 17.43
C ILE A 31 3.41 22.15 16.57
N LYS A 32 4.23 21.10 16.75
CA LYS A 32 5.46 20.91 15.98
C LYS A 32 5.16 20.09 14.72
N CYS A 33 5.31 20.69 13.55
CA CYS A 33 5.33 19.96 12.28
C CYS A 33 6.67 19.19 12.19
N LEU A 34 6.61 17.85 12.20
CA LEU A 34 7.78 16.95 12.23
C LEU A 34 8.42 16.74 10.86
N ALA A 35 7.64 16.80 9.78
CA ALA A 35 8.11 16.68 8.41
C ALA A 35 7.16 17.42 7.46
N ASP A 36 7.72 17.95 6.38
CA ASP A 36 6.98 18.40 5.21
C ASP A 36 7.04 17.25 4.19
N ILE A 37 5.94 16.52 4.04
CA ILE A 37 5.86 15.40 3.07
C ILE A 37 5.00 15.88 1.91
N VAL A 38 5.67 16.29 0.84
CA VAL A 38 5.03 16.47 -0.46
C VAL A 38 4.89 15.08 -1.09
N ILE A 39 3.73 14.45 -0.95
CA ILE A 39 3.39 13.25 -1.75
C ILE A 39 3.05 13.74 -3.15
N ASN A 40 4.07 13.98 -3.97
CA ASN A 40 3.86 14.34 -5.35
C ASN A 40 3.56 13.08 -6.17
N HIS A 41 2.29 12.68 -6.24
CA HIS A 41 1.87 11.68 -7.21
C HIS A 41 1.65 12.40 -8.54
N ARG A 42 2.62 12.30 -9.48
CA ARG A 42 2.44 12.83 -10.84
C ARG A 42 1.18 12.20 -11.46
N THR A 43 0.30 13.02 -11.98
CA THR A 43 -0.88 12.56 -12.72
C THR A 43 -0.63 12.83 -14.20
N ALA A 44 -0.92 11.86 -15.07
CA ALA A 44 -0.74 12.06 -16.50
C ALA A 44 -1.66 13.19 -16.99
N GLU A 45 -1.10 14.08 -17.81
CA GLU A 45 -1.80 15.24 -18.35
C GLU A 45 -2.60 14.90 -19.60
N LYS A 46 -2.15 13.90 -20.37
CA LYS A 46 -2.78 13.49 -21.64
C LYS A 46 -2.85 11.97 -21.79
N GLN A 47 -3.83 11.53 -22.57
CA GLN A 47 -3.90 10.16 -23.06
C GLN A 47 -2.98 9.98 -24.27
N ASP A 48 -2.29 8.84 -24.33
CA ASP A 48 -1.59 8.41 -25.54
C ASP A 48 -2.57 8.01 -26.65
N GLU A 49 -2.02 7.64 -27.81
CA GLU A 49 -2.80 7.20 -28.98
C GLU A 49 -3.68 5.96 -28.69
N ARG A 50 -3.42 5.26 -27.58
CA ARG A 50 -4.17 4.08 -27.14
C ARG A 50 -5.25 4.43 -26.12
N GLY A 51 -5.44 5.72 -25.80
CA GLY A 51 -6.38 6.20 -24.79
C GLY A 51 -5.89 6.00 -23.35
N ILE A 52 -4.61 5.68 -23.14
CA ILE A 52 -4.04 5.42 -21.82
C ILE A 52 -3.46 6.72 -21.26
N TRP A 53 -3.80 7.07 -20.03
CA TRP A 53 -3.26 8.23 -19.31
C TRP A 53 -1.78 8.01 -18.94
N SER A 54 -0.88 8.32 -19.87
CA SER A 54 0.56 8.01 -19.77
C SER A 54 1.48 9.15 -20.23
N ILE A 55 0.94 10.26 -20.75
CA ILE A 55 1.74 11.42 -21.19
C ILE A 55 1.80 12.43 -20.05
N PHE A 56 3.01 12.83 -19.69
CA PHE A 56 3.30 13.83 -18.67
C PHE A 56 4.08 14.98 -19.31
N GLU A 57 3.75 16.23 -18.99
CA GLU A 57 4.49 17.40 -19.48
C GLU A 57 5.36 17.97 -18.35
N GLY A 58 6.38 18.76 -18.70
CA GLY A 58 7.39 19.27 -17.78
C GLY A 58 8.79 18.71 -18.09
N ASP A 59 9.82 19.22 -17.41
CA ASP A 59 11.19 18.76 -17.62
C ASP A 59 11.33 17.28 -17.17
N ASP A 60 12.07 16.51 -17.96
CA ASP A 60 12.49 15.15 -17.60
C ASP A 60 13.47 15.23 -16.43
N PHE A 61 12.98 14.98 -15.22
CA PHE A 61 13.83 14.85 -14.05
C PHE A 61 14.12 13.37 -13.78
N GLU A 62 15.27 13.11 -13.16
CA GLU A 62 15.60 11.82 -12.59
C GLU A 62 14.43 11.31 -11.72
N PRO A 63 14.13 9.99 -11.74
CA PRO A 63 13.06 9.42 -10.94
C PRO A 63 13.16 9.93 -9.50
N ALA A 64 12.02 10.36 -8.95
CA ALA A 64 11.95 10.63 -7.53
C ALA A 64 12.43 9.39 -6.77
N PRO A 65 13.09 9.51 -5.62
CA PRO A 65 13.45 8.38 -4.80
C PRO A 65 12.20 7.81 -4.10
N ASP A 66 11.23 7.36 -4.88
CA ASP A 66 10.04 6.64 -4.43
C ASP A 66 10.30 5.12 -4.49
N ILE A 67 9.58 4.41 -3.63
CA ILE A 67 9.79 2.99 -3.33
C ILE A 67 9.54 2.08 -4.55
N ASP A 68 8.76 2.56 -5.51
CA ASP A 68 8.34 1.86 -6.72
C ASP A 68 9.30 2.07 -7.91
N HIS A 69 10.00 3.21 -8.02
CA HIS A 69 10.96 3.43 -9.11
C HIS A 69 12.40 3.05 -8.76
N LEU A 70 12.77 2.94 -7.47
CA LEU A 70 14.12 2.53 -7.05
C LEU A 70 14.26 1.07 -6.60
N ASN A 71 13.16 0.32 -6.53
CA ASN A 71 13.21 -1.11 -6.19
C ASN A 71 12.89 -1.97 -7.42
N PRO A 72 13.87 -2.28 -8.28
CA PRO A 72 13.66 -3.13 -9.44
C PRO A 72 13.09 -4.50 -9.06
N ARG A 73 13.33 -5.00 -7.84
CA ARG A 73 12.68 -6.24 -7.37
C ARG A 73 11.16 -6.08 -7.21
N PHE A 74 10.67 -4.92 -6.77
CA PHE A 74 9.23 -4.70 -6.65
C PHE A 74 8.55 -4.59 -8.02
N TYR A 75 9.18 -3.88 -8.95
CA TYR A 75 8.71 -3.78 -10.34
C TYR A 75 8.70 -5.16 -11.03
N ASP A 76 9.82 -5.90 -10.97
CA ASP A 76 9.94 -7.24 -11.55
C ASP A 76 8.93 -8.22 -10.94
N HIS A 77 8.74 -8.19 -9.62
CA HIS A 77 7.80 -9.09 -8.95
C HIS A 77 6.34 -8.78 -9.31
N PHE A 78 5.98 -7.50 -9.49
CA PHE A 78 4.60 -7.12 -9.73
C PHE A 78 4.19 -7.22 -11.21
N PHE A 79 5.07 -6.86 -12.15
CA PHE A 79 4.75 -6.81 -13.58
C PHE A 79 5.30 -7.99 -14.41
N ASP A 80 6.47 -8.55 -14.09
CA ASP A 80 7.12 -9.59 -14.90
C ASP A 80 6.96 -11.02 -14.35
N TRP A 81 6.82 -11.21 -13.03
CA TRP A 81 6.70 -12.55 -12.41
C TRP A 81 5.28 -13.12 -12.36
N GLY A 82 4.28 -12.44 -12.92
CA GLY A 82 2.90 -12.93 -12.94
C GLY A 82 2.18 -12.92 -11.59
N LEU A 83 2.72 -12.24 -10.57
CA LEU A 83 2.12 -12.18 -9.22
C LEU A 83 0.98 -11.17 -9.10
N LYS A 84 0.72 -10.37 -10.16
CA LYS A 84 -0.33 -9.35 -10.19
C LYS A 84 -1.70 -9.90 -9.77
N GLU A 85 -2.07 -11.09 -10.23
CA GLU A 85 -3.36 -11.70 -9.90
C GLU A 85 -3.44 -12.06 -8.42
N GLU A 86 -2.41 -12.73 -7.87
CA GLU A 86 -2.37 -13.13 -6.47
C GLU A 86 -2.32 -11.94 -5.51
N ILE A 87 -1.51 -10.92 -5.84
CA ILE A 87 -1.47 -9.67 -5.06
C ILE A 87 -2.83 -8.95 -5.14
N GLY A 88 -3.48 -8.97 -6.32
CA GLY A 88 -4.82 -8.42 -6.51
C GLY A 88 -5.88 -9.14 -5.66
N LYS A 89 -5.82 -10.47 -5.55
CA LYS A 89 -6.69 -11.26 -4.66
C LYS A 89 -6.49 -10.86 -3.20
N LEU A 90 -5.24 -10.81 -2.73
CA LEU A 90 -4.91 -10.42 -1.35
C LEU A 90 -5.37 -8.99 -1.04
N ALA A 91 -5.18 -8.04 -1.97
CA ALA A 91 -5.65 -6.67 -1.81
C ALA A 91 -7.19 -6.59 -1.73
N THR A 92 -7.89 -7.38 -2.54
CA THR A 92 -9.36 -7.48 -2.51
C THR A 92 -9.85 -8.06 -1.18
N ILE A 93 -9.21 -9.12 -0.68
CA ILE A 93 -9.52 -9.70 0.62
C ILE A 93 -9.29 -8.68 1.74
N ARG A 94 -8.13 -8.01 1.76
CA ARG A 94 -7.82 -6.98 2.75
C ARG A 94 -8.91 -5.91 2.81
N LYS A 95 -9.37 -5.43 1.64
CA LYS A 95 -10.43 -4.42 1.53
C LYS A 95 -11.78 -4.94 2.01
N ASN A 96 -12.20 -6.12 1.54
CA ASN A 96 -13.53 -6.67 1.82
C ASN A 96 -13.72 -7.04 3.29
N TYR A 97 -12.64 -7.44 3.97
CA TYR A 97 -12.65 -7.80 5.39
C TYR A 97 -12.25 -6.64 6.31
N GLY A 98 -12.18 -5.42 5.78
CA GLY A 98 -11.96 -4.20 6.57
C GLY A 98 -10.59 -4.16 7.26
N ILE A 99 -9.57 -4.78 6.67
CA ILE A 99 -8.23 -4.80 7.25
C ILE A 99 -7.51 -3.50 6.93
N GLY A 100 -7.20 -2.75 7.99
CA GLY A 100 -6.60 -1.42 7.94
C GLY A 100 -5.38 -1.31 8.86
N SER A 101 -4.92 -0.08 9.09
CA SER A 101 -3.84 0.20 10.04
C SER A 101 -4.25 0.04 11.50
N ALA A 102 -5.56 0.13 11.79
CA ALA A 102 -6.11 -0.04 13.13
C ALA A 102 -6.51 -1.50 13.45
N SER A 103 -6.29 -2.43 12.51
CA SER A 103 -6.62 -3.84 12.72
C SER A 103 -5.77 -4.46 13.81
N THR A 104 -6.39 -5.33 14.62
CA THR A 104 -5.67 -6.11 15.62
C THR A 104 -5.04 -7.34 14.97
N VAL A 105 -3.87 -7.73 15.45
CA VAL A 105 -3.16 -8.93 15.00
C VAL A 105 -2.88 -9.79 16.22
N ASN A 106 -3.31 -11.04 16.18
CA ASN A 106 -3.06 -12.04 17.21
C ASN A 106 -2.26 -13.21 16.59
N ILE A 107 -1.04 -13.43 17.09
CA ILE A 107 -0.16 -14.48 16.60
C ILE A 107 -0.62 -15.82 17.21
N LEU A 108 -0.95 -16.78 16.37
CA LEU A 108 -1.38 -18.12 16.75
C LEU A 108 -0.22 -19.13 16.78
N ALA A 109 0.76 -18.97 15.89
CA ALA A 109 1.98 -19.77 15.83
C ALA A 109 3.14 -18.97 15.21
N SER A 110 4.37 -19.21 15.67
CA SER A 110 5.59 -18.56 15.20
C SER A 110 6.81 -19.46 15.39
N ASP A 111 6.95 -20.45 14.51
CA ASP A 111 8.08 -21.37 14.42
C ASP A 111 8.95 -21.04 13.19
N ALA A 112 10.07 -21.74 13.03
CA ALA A 112 11.01 -21.52 11.91
C ALA A 112 10.40 -21.77 10.52
N ASP A 113 9.40 -22.65 10.42
CA ASP A 113 8.74 -23.07 9.18
C ASP A 113 7.23 -22.72 9.15
N LEU A 114 6.76 -21.94 10.13
CA LEU A 114 5.34 -21.61 10.28
C LEU A 114 5.13 -20.28 11.01
N TYR A 115 4.45 -19.36 10.35
CA TYR A 115 3.86 -18.20 10.99
C TYR A 115 2.35 -18.19 10.73
N VAL A 116 1.54 -18.09 11.77
CA VAL A 116 0.07 -17.98 11.66
C VAL A 116 -0.41 -16.81 12.50
N ALA A 117 -1.19 -15.91 11.91
CA ALA A 117 -1.80 -14.79 12.61
C ALA A 117 -3.28 -14.64 12.26
N ALA A 118 -4.10 -14.45 13.29
CA ALA A 118 -5.46 -13.96 13.14
C ALA A 118 -5.44 -12.43 13.10
N ILE A 119 -6.17 -11.86 12.14
CA ILE A 119 -6.31 -10.41 11.97
C ILE A 119 -7.78 -10.07 12.20
N ASN A 120 -8.02 -9.14 13.11
CA ASN A 120 -9.34 -8.90 13.70
C ASN A 120 -9.92 -10.24 14.22
N ASP A 121 -11.21 -10.48 13.97
CA ASP A 121 -11.91 -11.72 14.28
C ASP A 121 -12.39 -12.44 13.00
N ASN A 122 -11.93 -12.01 11.82
CA ASN A 122 -12.53 -12.36 10.53
C ASN A 122 -11.55 -12.89 9.46
N LEU A 123 -10.24 -12.82 9.70
CA LEU A 123 -9.22 -13.33 8.77
C LEU A 123 -8.08 -14.05 9.51
N ILE A 124 -7.54 -15.11 8.91
CA ILE A 124 -6.31 -15.79 9.36
C ILE A 124 -5.35 -15.89 8.17
N MET A 125 -4.07 -15.61 8.40
CA MET A 125 -2.99 -15.77 7.42
C MET A 125 -1.94 -16.75 7.94
N LYS A 126 -1.46 -17.62 7.05
CA LYS A 126 -0.32 -18.53 7.27
C LYS A 126 0.77 -18.26 6.25
N ILE A 127 2.02 -18.27 6.72
CA ILE A 127 3.24 -18.23 5.91
C ILE A 127 4.17 -19.36 6.37
N GLY A 128 4.94 -19.93 5.45
CA GLY A 128 5.92 -20.99 5.70
C GLY A 128 5.51 -22.33 5.07
N PRO A 129 6.44 -23.29 4.92
CA PRO A 129 6.19 -24.54 4.21
C PRO A 129 5.37 -25.57 5.00
N LYS A 130 5.24 -25.43 6.32
CA LYS A 130 4.53 -26.41 7.17
C LYS A 130 3.05 -26.53 6.77
N THR A 131 2.60 -27.74 6.46
CA THR A 131 1.22 -28.01 5.99
C THR A 131 0.31 -28.52 7.11
N ASP A 132 0.87 -29.18 8.12
CA ASP A 132 0.12 -29.64 9.29
C ASP A 132 -0.05 -28.50 10.30
N LEU A 133 -1.29 -28.01 10.42
CA LEU A 133 -1.67 -26.89 11.28
C LEU A 133 -2.44 -27.33 12.53
N GLY A 134 -2.70 -28.63 12.71
CA GLY A 134 -3.54 -29.13 13.80
C GLY A 134 -4.87 -28.37 13.93
N ASN A 135 -5.13 -27.83 15.13
CA ASN A 135 -6.36 -27.08 15.45
C ASN A 135 -6.20 -25.55 15.38
N LEU A 136 -5.16 -25.04 14.70
CA LEU A 136 -4.89 -23.60 14.63
C LEU A 136 -5.94 -22.83 13.83
N ILE A 137 -6.60 -23.49 12.87
CA ILE A 137 -7.63 -22.88 12.02
C ILE A 137 -9.01 -23.36 12.49
N PRO A 138 -9.86 -22.48 13.04
CA PRO A 138 -11.21 -22.86 13.46
C PRO A 138 -12.09 -23.30 12.30
N SER A 139 -13.06 -24.18 12.56
CA SER A 139 -13.95 -24.74 11.52
C SER A 139 -14.89 -23.72 10.86
N ASN A 140 -15.09 -22.55 11.48
CA ASN A 140 -15.90 -21.46 10.92
C ASN A 140 -15.12 -20.55 9.95
N PHE A 141 -13.92 -20.94 9.56
CA PHE A 141 -13.09 -20.26 8.57
C PHE A 141 -12.96 -21.13 7.31
N GLN A 142 -12.98 -20.49 6.14
CA GLN A 142 -12.78 -21.12 4.84
C GLN A 142 -11.61 -20.50 4.10
N VAL A 143 -10.94 -21.27 3.24
CA VAL A 143 -9.82 -20.77 2.42
C VAL A 143 -10.32 -19.70 1.46
N ALA A 144 -9.70 -18.52 1.49
CA ALA A 144 -9.95 -17.43 0.55
C ALA A 144 -8.94 -17.42 -0.61
N THR A 145 -7.66 -17.67 -0.30
CA THR A 145 -6.62 -17.90 -1.32
C THR A 145 -5.45 -18.70 -0.72
N SER A 146 -4.69 -19.39 -1.56
CA SER A 146 -3.52 -20.16 -1.19
C SER A 146 -2.52 -20.22 -2.33
N GLY A 147 -1.23 -20.28 -2.00
CA GLY A 147 -0.16 -20.55 -2.96
C GLY A 147 1.04 -21.19 -2.27
N THR A 148 2.19 -21.17 -2.94
CA THR A 148 3.43 -21.71 -2.37
C THR A 148 3.71 -21.04 -1.01
N ASP A 149 3.80 -21.88 0.01
CA ASP A 149 4.12 -21.51 1.40
C ASP A 149 3.23 -20.43 2.03
N HIS A 150 2.01 -20.20 1.52
CA HIS A 150 1.06 -19.28 2.15
C HIS A 150 -0.40 -19.70 1.95
N CYS A 151 -1.24 -19.31 2.90
CA CYS A 151 -2.68 -19.50 2.81
C CYS A 151 -3.41 -18.44 3.64
N VAL A 152 -4.57 -18.00 3.16
CA VAL A 152 -5.42 -17.03 3.85
C VAL A 152 -6.80 -17.64 3.99
N TRP A 153 -7.34 -17.61 5.21
CA TRP A 153 -8.71 -18.00 5.51
C TRP A 153 -9.53 -16.79 5.94
N VAL A 154 -10.81 -16.85 5.64
CA VAL A 154 -11.79 -15.84 6.03
C VAL A 154 -12.94 -16.50 6.76
N LYS A 155 -13.51 -15.80 7.73
CA LYS A 155 -14.68 -16.25 8.47
C LYS A 155 -15.90 -16.30 7.54
N MET A 156 -16.66 -17.40 7.63
CA MET A 156 -17.93 -17.59 6.91
C MET A 156 -19.03 -16.64 7.39
#